data_AF-U3ACH6-F1
#
_entry.id   AF-U3ACH6-F1
#
_cell.length_a   1.000
_cell.length_b   1.000
_cell.length_c   1.000
_cell.angle_alpha   90.00
_cell.angle_beta   90.00
_cell.angle_gamma   90.00
#
_symmetry.space_group_name_H-M   'P 1'
#
loop_
_entity.id
_entity.type
_entity.pdbx_description
1 polymer ?
#
loop_
_entity_poly.entity_id
_entity_poly.type
_entity_poly.pdbx_seq_one_letter_code
_entity_poly.pdbx_strand_id
1 'polypeptide(L)' 'MYLADLLEIDLGQRDELIDAFTSGYSKLDPTRGDEGRHVSEYRLLVNVPEDEITTVVGGRS' A
#
# COMPACT_ATOMS: atom_id res chain seq x y z
N MET A 1 -0.89 5.54 -2.58
CA MET A 1 -2.25 5.22 -3.05
C MET A 1 -2.85 4.10 -2.23
N TYR A 2 -2.55 2.82 -2.48
CA TYR A 2 -3.13 1.67 -1.75
C TYR A 2 -3.33 1.86 -0.24
N LEU A 3 -2.28 2.19 0.52
CA LEU A 3 -2.41 2.38 1.97
C LEU A 3 -3.27 3.59 2.35
N ALA A 4 -3.25 4.67 1.57
CA ALA A 4 -4.06 5.83 1.83
C ALA A 4 -5.54 5.53 1.59
N ASP A 5 -5.87 4.84 0.50
CA ASP A 5 -7.25 4.41 0.21
C ASP A 5 -7.73 3.36 1.24
N LEU A 6 -6.87 2.42 1.65
CA LEU A 6 -7.18 1.40 2.66
C LEU A 6 -7.42 1.99 4.06
N LEU A 7 -6.69 3.04 4.43
CA LEU A 7 -6.79 3.69 5.73
C LEU A 7 -7.70 4.92 5.72
N GLU A 8 -8.41 5.15 4.62
CA GLU A 8 -9.30 6.30 4.43
C GLU A 8 -8.62 7.66 4.69
N ILE A 9 -7.34 7.77 4.30
CA ILE A 9 -6.53 8.98 4.44
C ILE A 9 -6.62 9.80 3.15
N ASP A 10 -7.14 11.02 3.27
CA ASP A 10 -7.16 11.97 2.17
C ASP A 10 -5.75 12.56 1.92
N LEU A 11 -5.27 12.45 0.68
CA LEU A 11 -3.97 12.98 0.26
C LEU A 11 -4.23 14.21 -0.61
N GLY A 12 -3.96 15.41 -0.08
CA GLY A 12 -4.20 16.67 -0.81
C GLY A 12 -3.44 16.85 -2.14
N GLN A 13 -2.49 15.96 -2.45
CA GLN A 13 -1.69 15.92 -3.68
C GLN A 13 -1.77 14.54 -4.36
N ARG A 14 -2.94 13.90 -4.26
CA ARG A 14 -3.23 12.56 -4.83
C ARG A 14 -2.88 12.45 -6.31
N ASP A 15 -3.29 13.43 -7.11
CA ASP A 15 -3.11 13.41 -8.57
C ASP A 15 -1.63 13.50 -8.96
N GLU A 16 -0.87 14.39 -8.31
CA GLU A 16 0.59 14.52 -8.52
C GLU A 16 1.34 13.23 -8.15
N LEU A 17 0.91 12.58 -7.06
CA LEU A 17 1.49 11.31 -6.62
C LEU A 17 1.19 10.16 -7.58
N ILE A 18 -0.01 10.12 -8.18
CA ILE A 18 -0.37 9.13 -9.22
C ILE A 18 0.49 9.33 -10.46
N ASP A 19 0.64 10.57 -10.92
CA ASP A 19 1.44 10.89 -12.11
C ASP A 19 2.94 10.58 -11.93
N ALA A 20 3.44 10.60 -10.69
CA ALA A 20 4.82 10.27 -10.36
C ALA A 20 5.14 8.76 -10.38
N PHE A 21 4.14 7.86 -10.45
CA PHE A 21 4.39 6.42 -10.48
C PHE A 21 5.02 5.97 -11.81
N THR A 22 6.28 5.53 -11.75
CA THR A 22 6.95 4.87 -12.87
C THR A 22 6.48 3.42 -13.04
N SER A 23 6.42 2.93 -14.29
CA SER A 23 5.88 1.62 -14.64
C SER A 23 6.54 0.43 -13.91
N GLY A 24 5.75 -0.38 -13.22
CA GLY A 24 6.18 -1.65 -12.63
C GLY A 24 5.15 -2.18 -11.63
N TYR A 25 5.28 -3.46 -11.25
CA TYR A 25 4.61 -3.99 -10.06
C TYR A 25 5.56 -3.84 -8.87
N SER A 26 5.14 -3.13 -7.82
CA SER A 26 5.93 -2.96 -6.60
C SER A 26 5.47 -3.91 -5.50
N LYS A 27 6.38 -4.32 -4.62
CA LYS A 27 6.02 -4.94 -3.34
C LYS A 27 5.58 -3.88 -2.34
N LEU A 28 4.62 -4.22 -1.47
CA LEU A 28 4.25 -3.37 -0.35
C LEU A 28 5.38 -3.28 0.67
N ASP A 29 6.03 -4.41 0.97
CA ASP A 29 7.28 -4.47 1.73
C ASP A 29 8.40 -5.06 0.85
N PRO A 30 9.33 -4.22 0.34
CA PRO A 30 10.44 -4.68 -0.49
C PRO A 30 11.36 -5.70 0.19
N THR A 31 11.39 -5.74 1.54
CA THR A 31 12.27 -6.60 2.34
C THR A 31 11.73 -8.03 2.47
N ARG A 32 10.46 -8.25 2.15
CA ARG A 32 9.82 -9.57 2.20
C ARG A 32 9.84 -10.28 0.84
N GLY A 33 9.60 -11.59 0.89
CA GLY A 33 9.43 -12.42 -0.31
C GLY A 33 8.20 -12.04 -1.13
N ASP A 34 7.97 -12.79 -2.20
CA ASP A 34 6.91 -12.50 -3.17
C ASP A 34 5.58 -13.24 -2.89
N GLU A 35 5.45 -13.79 -1.68
CA GLU A 35 4.19 -14.40 -1.22
C GLU A 35 3.19 -13.30 -0.82
N GLY A 36 2.01 -13.30 -1.43
CA GLY A 36 0.99 -12.30 -1.12
C GLY A 36 -0.11 -12.15 -2.16
N ARG A 37 -0.89 -11.07 -2.01
CA ARG A 37 -2.03 -10.72 -2.88
C ARG A 37 -1.62 -9.67 -3.91
N HIS A 38 -1.81 -9.95 -5.19
CA HIS A 38 -1.69 -8.93 -6.23
C HIS A 38 -2.93 -8.03 -6.27
N VAL A 39 -2.71 -6.72 -6.18
CA VAL A 39 -3.74 -5.69 -6.32
C VAL A 39 -3.42 -4.88 -7.58
N SER A 40 -4.00 -5.31 -8.70
CA SER A 40 -3.66 -4.78 -10.03
C SER A 40 -3.99 -3.30 -10.22
N GLU A 41 -5.01 -2.78 -9.54
CA GLU A 41 -5.36 -1.34 -9.55
C GLU A 41 -4.17 -0.48 -9.13
N TYR A 42 -3.41 -0.93 -8.12
CA TYR A 42 -2.24 -0.23 -7.60
C TYR A 42 -0.92 -0.78 -8.15
N ARG A 43 -0.97 -1.76 -9.06
CA ARG A 43 0.19 -2.54 -9.52
C ARG A 43 1.07 -2.96 -8.33
N LEU A 44 0.44 -3.53 -7.31
CA LEU A 44 1.08 -3.79 -6.01
C LEU A 44 0.97 -5.27 -5.63
N LEU A 45 2.05 -5.84 -5.13
CA LEU A 45 2.05 -7.11 -4.40
C LEU A 45 1.98 -6.81 -2.89
N VAL A 46 0.83 -7.09 -2.29
CA VAL A 46 0.59 -6.98 -0.84
C VAL A 46 1.16 -8.25 -0.20
N ASN A 47 2.43 -8.18 0.19
CA ASN A 47 3.23 -9.27 0.76
C ASN A 47 3.44 -9.14 2.27
N VAL A 48 2.49 -8.51 2.95
CA VAL A 48 2.41 -8.42 4.41
C VAL A 48 1.01 -8.90 4.85
N PRO A 49 0.89 -9.57 6.00
CA PRO A 49 -0.41 -9.93 6.59
C PRO A 49 -1.28 -8.70 6.86
N GLU A 50 -2.61 -8.85 6.73
CA GLU A 50 -3.56 -7.73 6.93
C GLU A 50 -3.55 -7.19 8.37
N ASP A 51 -3.29 -8.05 9.36
CA ASP A 51 -3.15 -7.64 10.76
C ASP A 51 -1.97 -6.67 10.94
N GLU A 52 -0.87 -6.82 10.20
CA GLU A 52 0.29 -5.92 10.29
C GLU A 52 0.00 -4.55 9.66
N ILE A 53 -0.89 -4.48 8.67
CA ILE A 53 -1.28 -3.23 8.02
C ILE A 53 -2.20 -2.41 8.93
N THR A 54 -3.15 -3.08 9.59
CA THR A 54 -4.21 -2.44 10.38
C THR A 54 -3.81 -2.18 11.83
N THR A 55 -2.88 -2.97 12.39
CA THR A 55 -2.43 -2.82 13.80
C THR A 55 -1.73 -1.49 14.06
N VAL A 56 -1.06 -0.89 13.06
CA VAL A 56 -0.33 0.39 13.25
C VAL A 56 -1.29 1.56 13.51
N VAL A 57 -2.57 1.45 13.10
CA VAL A 57 -3.58 2.52 13.27
C VAL A 57 -4.34 2.40 14.60
N GLY A 58 -4.31 1.22 15.25
CA GLY A 58 -5.02 0.96 16.51
C GLY A 58 -4.16 1.00 17.79
N GLY A 59 -2.85 1.26 17.69
CA GLY A 59 -1.90 1.14 18.79
C GLY A 59 -1.72 2.39 19.67
N ARG A 60 -2.78 2.86 20.33
CA ARG A 60 -2.67 3.67 21.56
C ARG A 60 -3.70 3.17 22.58
N SER A 61 -3.23 2.39 23.56
CA SER A 61 -3.83 2.28 24.89
C SER A 61 -2.81 2.74 25.91
#